data_AF-Q6QT48-F1
#
_entry.id   AF-Q6QT48-F1
#
_cell.length_a   1.000
_cell.length_b   1.000
_cell.length_c   1.000
_cell.angle_alpha   90.00
_cell.angle_beta   90.00
_cell.angle_gamma   90.00
#
_symmetry.space_group_name_H-M   'P 1'
#
loop_
_entity.id
_entity.type
_entity.pdbx_description
1 polymer ?
#
loop_
_entity_poly.entity_id
_entity_poly.type
_entity_poly.pdbx_seq_one_letter_code
_entity_poly.pdbx_strand_id
1 'polypeptide(L)'
;TPRLYQTDPSGTYHAWKANAIGRGAKSVREFLEKNYTDEAIETDDLTIKLVIKALLEVVQSGGKNIELAVMRRDQPLKILNPEEIEKYVAEIEKEKEENEKKKQKKAS
;
A
#
# COMPACT_ATOMS: atom_id res chain seq x y z
N THR A 1 15.31 14.23 -0.62
CA THR A 1 14.05 13.86 -1.30
C THR A 1 14.08 12.35 -1.54
N PRO A 2 12.97 11.63 -1.34
CA PRO A 2 12.92 10.18 -1.56
C PRO A 2 13.08 9.86 -3.05
N ARG A 3 13.70 8.73 -3.36
CA ARG A 3 13.95 8.27 -4.74
C ARG A 3 13.68 6.77 -4.82
N LEU A 4 12.92 6.34 -5.82
CA LEU A 4 12.63 4.94 -6.10
C LEU A 4 13.09 4.61 -7.52
N TYR A 5 13.97 3.63 -7.64
CA TYR A 5 14.46 3.12 -8.91
C TYR A 5 14.22 1.62 -9.00
N GLN A 6 13.85 1.17 -10.19
CA GLN A 6 13.81 -0.25 -10.55
C GLN A 6 14.89 -0.50 -11.60
N THR A 7 15.67 -1.56 -11.41
CA THR A 7 16.59 -2.10 -12.41
C THR A 7 16.00 -3.37 -12.98
N ASP A 8 16.07 -3.53 -14.30
CA ASP A 8 15.66 -4.74 -15.00
C ASP A 8 16.87 -5.59 -15.43
N PRO A 9 16.74 -6.93 -15.55
CA PRO A 9 17.85 -7.79 -15.96
C PRO A 9 18.47 -7.46 -17.33
N SER A 10 17.77 -6.69 -18.16
CA SER A 10 18.28 -6.17 -19.44
C SER A 10 19.36 -5.09 -19.29
N GLY A 11 19.61 -4.59 -18.07
CA GLY A 11 20.55 -3.50 -17.80
C GLY A 11 19.91 -2.10 -17.83
N THR A 12 18.60 -2.00 -18.08
CA THR A 12 17.87 -0.73 -18.03
C THR A 12 17.42 -0.41 -16.59
N TYR A 13 17.34 0.88 -16.25
CA TYR A 13 16.73 1.33 -15.00
C TYR A 13 15.70 2.44 -15.26
N HIS A 14 14.70 2.51 -14.39
CA HIS A 14 13.61 3.48 -14.46
C HIS A 14 13.35 4.11 -13.09
N ALA A 15 13.02 5.40 -13.08
CA ALA A 15 12.58 6.12 -11.90
C ALA A 15 11.06 6.01 -11.73
N TRP A 16 10.61 5.83 -10.49
CA TRP A 16 9.19 5.63 -10.17
C TRP A 16 8.73 6.54 -9.04
N LYS A 17 7.44 6.87 -9.03
CA LYS A 17 6.76 7.47 -7.86
C LYS A 17 6.23 6.39 -6.93
N ALA A 18 5.56 5.39 -7.49
CA ALA A 18 5.15 4.15 -6.84
C ALA A 18 5.36 2.99 -7.80
N ASN A 19 5.63 1.79 -7.29
CA ASN A 19 5.92 0.65 -8.13
C ASN A 19 5.59 -0.68 -7.45
N ALA A 20 5.31 -1.70 -8.26
CA ALA A 20 5.14 -3.09 -7.80
C ALA A 20 5.80 -4.06 -8.78
N ILE A 21 6.37 -5.14 -8.25
CA ILE A 21 7.04 -6.21 -9.01
C ILE A 21 6.57 -7.59 -8.52
N GLY A 22 6.84 -8.65 -9.29
CA GLY A 22 6.49 -10.02 -8.93
C GLY A 22 5.07 -10.45 -9.32
N ARG A 23 4.57 -11.49 -8.66
CA ARG A 23 3.26 -12.10 -8.98
C ARG A 23 2.13 -11.13 -8.62
N GLY A 24 1.23 -10.87 -9.57
CA GLY A 24 0.09 -9.96 -9.35
C GLY A 24 0.46 -8.47 -9.48
N ALA A 25 1.69 -8.13 -9.84
CA ALA A 25 2.15 -6.74 -9.96
C ALA A 25 1.30 -5.86 -10.88
N LYS A 26 0.69 -6.44 -11.93
CA LYS A 26 -0.21 -5.71 -12.83
C LYS A 26 -1.42 -5.13 -12.07
N SER A 27 -2.12 -5.97 -11.30
CA SER A 27 -3.29 -5.57 -10.51
C SER A 27 -2.92 -4.53 -9.45
N VAL A 28 -1.77 -4.72 -8.78
CA VAL A 28 -1.26 -3.77 -7.78
C VAL A 28 -0.90 -2.43 -8.41
N ARG A 29 -0.26 -2.42 -9.60
CA ARG A 29 0.05 -1.19 -10.34
C ARG A 29 -1.22 -0.45 -10.75
N GLU A 30 -2.22 -1.14 -11.30
CA GLU A 30 -3.51 -0.55 -11.66
C GLU A 30 -4.24 0.05 -10.44
N PHE A 31 -4.09 -0.57 -9.26
CA PHE A 31 -4.58 0.00 -8.01
C PHE A 31 -3.83 1.28 -7.64
N LEU A 32 -2.48 1.25 -7.67
CA LEU A 32 -1.65 2.41 -7.33
C LEU A 32 -1.89 3.58 -8.29
N GLU A 33 -2.08 3.33 -9.58
CA GLU A 33 -2.40 4.36 -10.58
C GLU A 33 -3.67 5.15 -10.24
N LYS A 34 -4.65 4.51 -9.60
CA LYS A 34 -5.92 5.14 -9.22
C LYS A 34 -5.91 5.78 -7.83
N ASN A 35 -5.07 5.29 -6.93
CA ASN A 35 -5.13 5.61 -5.50
C ASN A 35 -3.88 6.36 -4.98
N TYR A 36 -2.81 6.45 -5.77
CA TYR A 36 -1.65 7.28 -5.44
C TYR A 36 -1.99 8.75 -5.73
N THR A 37 -2.49 9.46 -4.72
CA THR A 37 -2.79 10.89 -4.76
C THR A 37 -1.98 11.64 -3.70
N ASP A 38 -1.90 12.97 -3.80
CA ASP A 38 -1.15 13.79 -2.84
C ASP A 38 -1.72 13.65 -1.42
N GLU A 39 -3.04 13.50 -1.27
CA GLU A 39 -3.69 13.25 0.02
C GLU A 39 -3.37 11.86 0.57
N ALA A 40 -3.31 10.84 -0.30
CA ALA A 40 -3.00 9.48 0.11
C ALA A 40 -1.55 9.30 0.60
N ILE A 41 -0.66 10.24 0.27
CA ILE A 41 0.76 10.22 0.65
C ILE A 41 1.16 11.37 1.59
N GLU A 42 0.20 12.16 2.07
CA GLU A 42 0.46 13.36 2.88
C GLU A 42 1.18 13.01 4.19
N THR A 43 0.84 11.86 4.77
CA THR A 43 1.44 11.37 6.01
C THR A 43 1.93 9.94 5.86
N ASP A 44 2.86 9.56 6.73
CA ASP A 44 3.37 8.19 6.79
C ASP A 44 2.24 7.18 7.03
N ASP A 45 1.29 7.50 7.90
CA ASP A 45 0.18 6.62 8.24
C ASP A 45 -0.72 6.33 7.03
N LEU A 46 -1.08 7.38 6.29
CA LEU A 46 -1.87 7.27 5.06
C LEU A 46 -1.11 6.50 3.98
N THR A 47 0.20 6.75 3.86
CA THR A 47 1.06 6.04 2.90
C THR A 47 1.15 4.55 3.24
N ILE A 48 1.31 4.20 4.52
CA ILE A 48 1.33 2.81 5.00
C ILE A 48 -0.02 2.15 4.71
N LYS A 49 -1.13 2.82 5.00
CA LYS A 49 -2.48 2.33 4.67
C LYS A 49 -2.65 2.10 3.17
N LEU A 50 -2.17 3.01 2.32
CA LEU A 50 -2.23 2.86 0.87
C LEU A 50 -1.47 1.61 0.40
N VAL A 51 -0.27 1.37 0.91
CA VAL A 51 0.53 0.19 0.57
C VAL A 51 -0.15 -1.10 1.04
N ILE A 52 -0.69 -1.13 2.26
CA ILE A 52 -1.43 -2.30 2.76
C ILE A 52 -2.69 -2.55 1.93
N LYS A 53 -3.46 -1.51 1.58
CA LYS A 53 -4.61 -1.62 0.66
C LYS A 53 -4.19 -2.23 -0.68
N ALA A 54 -3.07 -1.79 -1.24
CA ALA A 54 -2.55 -2.31 -2.51
C ALA A 54 -2.12 -3.78 -2.43
N LEU A 55 -1.52 -4.21 -1.32
CA LEU A 55 -1.12 -5.61 -1.10
C LEU A 55 -2.33 -6.54 -0.87
N LEU A 56 -3.37 -6.06 -0.22
CA LEU A 56 -4.61 -6.81 -0.01
C LEU A 56 -5.38 -7.09 -1.30
N GLU A 57 -5.08 -6.42 -2.41
CA GLU A 57 -5.64 -6.77 -3.74
C GLU A 57 -5.17 -8.14 -4.24
N VAL A 58 -4.05 -8.65 -3.72
CA VAL A 58 -3.47 -9.94 -4.14
C VAL A 58 -3.30 -10.95 -3.01
N VAL A 59 -3.34 -10.52 -1.75
CA VAL A 59 -3.20 -11.40 -0.57
C VAL A 59 -4.58 -11.79 -0.03
N GLN A 60 -4.89 -13.09 -0.03
CA GLN A 60 -6.19 -13.61 0.42
C GLN A 60 -6.30 -13.80 1.94
N SER A 61 -5.19 -13.79 2.69
CA SER A 61 -5.14 -14.21 4.11
C SER A 61 -4.97 -13.06 5.11
N GLY A 62 -5.31 -11.82 4.74
CA GLY A 62 -5.19 -10.64 5.61
C GLY A 62 -3.73 -10.28 5.96
N GLY A 63 -3.53 -9.67 7.13
CA GLY A 63 -2.23 -9.10 7.56
C GLY A 63 -1.10 -10.08 7.84
N LYS A 64 -1.39 -11.38 8.03
CA LYS A 64 -0.38 -12.38 8.44
C LYS A 64 0.73 -12.64 7.43
N ASN A 65 0.44 -12.40 6.15
CA ASN A 65 1.40 -12.62 5.05
C ASN A 65 1.98 -11.29 4.51
N ILE A 66 1.79 -10.19 5.25
CA ILE A 66 2.30 -8.88 4.89
C ILE A 66 3.47 -8.56 5.80
N GLU A 67 4.63 -8.25 5.19
CA GLU A 67 5.77 -7.65 5.87
C GLU A 67 5.96 -6.24 5.30
N LEU A 68 6.21 -5.26 6.18
CA LEU A 68 6.38 -3.88 5.78
C LEU A 68 7.57 -3.25 6.50
N ALA A 69 8.42 -2.59 5.72
CA ALA A 69 9.55 -1.83 6.23
C ALA A 69 9.41 -0.35 5.83
N VAL A 70 9.65 0.54 6.79
CA VAL A 70 9.55 1.99 6.63
C VAL A 70 10.93 2.61 6.79
N MET A 71 11.37 3.32 5.76
CA MET A 71 12.63 4.05 5.75
C MET A 71 12.35 5.56 5.72
N ARG A 72 12.97 6.29 6.64
CA ARG A 72 12.86 7.76 6.75
C ARG A 72 14.23 8.40 6.68
N ARG A 73 14.26 9.70 6.37
CA ARG A 73 15.52 10.46 6.37
C ARG A 73 16.08 10.50 7.79
N ASP A 74 17.37 10.25 7.92
CA ASP A 74 18.13 10.37 9.18
C ASP A 74 17.60 9.49 10.33
N GLN A 75 16.86 8.43 10.00
CA GLN A 75 16.34 7.44 10.95
C GLN A 75 16.71 6.03 10.51
N PRO A 76 16.87 5.08 11.46
CA PRO A 76 17.09 3.69 11.11
C PRO A 76 15.88 3.09 10.38
N LEU A 77 16.13 2.06 9.57
CA LEU A 77 15.08 1.26 8.95
C LEU A 77 14.22 0.63 10.05
N LYS A 78 12.90 0.83 9.99
CA LYS A 78 11.94 0.21 10.90
C LYS A 78 11.16 -0.87 10.16
N ILE A 79 11.27 -2.12 10.59
CA ILE A 79 10.34 -3.19 10.20
C ILE A 79 9.13 -3.07 11.14
N LEU A 80 7.92 -3.03 10.58
CA LEU A 80 6.71 -2.98 11.40
C LEU A 80 6.44 -4.33 12.03
N ASN A 81 6.01 -4.31 13.30
CA ASN A 81 5.64 -5.53 13.98
C ASN A 81 4.28 -6.04 13.46
N PRO A 82 4.01 -7.36 13.54
CA PRO A 82 2.74 -7.94 13.09
C PRO A 82 1.51 -7.25 13.71
N GLU A 83 1.59 -6.86 14.99
CA GLU A 83 0.52 -6.16 15.71
C GLU A 83 0.22 -4.77 15.12
N GLU A 84 1.23 -4.05 14.63
CA GLU A 84 1.04 -2.75 13.96
C GLU A 84 0.32 -2.97 12.62
N ILE A 85 0.73 -3.99 11.86
CA ILE A 85 0.13 -4.35 10.57
C ILE A 85 -1.33 -4.80 10.76
N GLU A 86 -1.62 -5.61 11.76
CA GLU A 86 -2.99 -6.06 12.06
C GLU A 86 -3.92 -4.90 12.42
N LYS A 87 -3.43 -3.89 13.16
CA LYS A 87 -4.21 -2.67 13.44
C LYS A 87 -4.58 -1.95 12.15
N TYR A 88 -3.62 -1.77 11.24
CA TYR A 88 -3.88 -1.15 9.95
C TYR A 88 -4.89 -1.94 9.12
N VAL A 89 -4.74 -3.27 9.05
CA VAL A 89 -5.66 -4.14 8.31
C VAL A 89 -7.08 -4.03 8.87
N ALA A 90 -7.24 -4.09 10.20
CA ALA A 90 -8.55 -3.97 10.85
C ALA A 90 -9.22 -2.62 10.57
N GLU A 91 -8.45 -1.52 10.60
CA GLU A 91 -8.96 -0.19 10.23
C GLU A 91 -9.41 -0.14 8.77
N ILE A 92 -8.63 -0.73 7.85
CA ILE A 92 -8.93 -0.76 6.41
C ILE A 92 -10.21 -1.57 6.14
N GLU A 93 -10.37 -2.73 6.77
CA GLU A 93 -11.56 -3.57 6.62
C GLU A 93 -12.81 -2.85 7.15
N LYS A 94 -12.70 -2.20 8.31
CA LYS A 94 -13.79 -1.40 8.88
C LYS A 94 -14.17 -0.22 7.98
N GLU A 95 -13.19 0.51 7.44
CA GLU A 95 -13.42 1.59 6.47
C GLU A 95 -14.12 1.07 5.20
N LYS A 96 -13.71 -0.09 4.68
CA LYS A 96 -14.34 -0.72 3.50
C LYS A 96 -15.81 -1.04 3.79
N GLU A 97 -16.12 -1.70 4.90
CA GLU A 97 -17.51 -2.02 5.28
C GLU A 97 -18.37 -0.76 5.44
N GLU A 98 -17.86 0.28 6.10
CA GLU A 98 -18.58 1.53 6.29
C GLU A 98 -18.86 2.23 4.96
N ASN A 99 -17.90 2.21 4.03
CA ASN A 99 -18.05 2.78 2.70
C ASN A 99 -19.06 2.00 1.85
N GLU A 100 -19.09 0.67 1.96
CA GLU A 100 -20.09 -0.18 1.30
C GLU A 100 -21.50 0.08 1.84
N LYS A 101 -21.66 0.12 3.18
CA LYS A 101 -22.94 0.45 3.83
C LYS A 101 -23.44 1.85 3.43
N LYS A 102 -22.54 2.83 3.32
CA LYS A 102 -22.87 4.20 2.85
C LYS A 102 -23.27 4.22 1.37
N LYS A 103 -22.61 3.44 0.51
CA LYS A 103 -22.98 3.31 -0.91
C LYS A 103 -24.36 2.66 -1.09
N GLN A 104 -24.65 1.61 -0.34
CA GLN A 104 -25.96 0.94 -0.38
C GLN A 104 -27.09 1.88 0.09
N LYS A 105 -26.88 2.63 1.17
CA LYS A 105 -27.86 3.62 1.67
C LYS A 105 -28.09 4.82 0.74
N LYS A 106 -27.15 5.14 -0.16
CA LYS A 106 -27.31 6.21 -1.16
C LYS A 106 -27.96 5.71 -2.46
N ALA A 107 -28.00 4.40 -2.66
CA ALA A 107 -28.59 3.75 -3.83
C ALA A 107 -30.03 3.27 -3.60
N SER A 108 -30.50 3.26 -2.34
CA SER A 108 -31.92 3.14 -1.96
C SER A 108 -32.52 4.52 -1.72
#